data_AF-A0A0K9H9T3-F1
#
_entry.id   AF-A0A0K9H9T3-F1
#
_cell.length_a   1.000
_cell.length_b   1.000
_cell.length_c   1.000
_cell.angle_alpha   90.00
_cell.angle_beta   90.00
_cell.angle_gamma   90.00
#
_symmetry.space_group_name_H-M   'P 1'
#
loop_
_entity.id
_entity.type
_entity.pdbx_description
1 polymer ?
#
loop_
_entity_poly.entity_id
_entity_poly.type
_entity_poly.pdbx_seq_one_letter_code
_entity_poly.pdbx_strand_id
1 'polypeptide(L)'
;MRLKPQGKELFWNVCRHLNEVGFMIDDSEAKRQSVPFFFPVGGHTQAATVQYKGHNGEMIEGVVLRFYVRPFQAADLLTVVEEHIDFRTELKEGEASPYYEYIFKESYFHPDVHQAISKLFVDLARKKSRLLAGVESERTPNWITDLPR
;
A
#
# COMPACT_ATOMS: atom_id res chain seq x y z
N MET A 1 -0.07 23.01 -15.37
CA MET A 1 -0.88 22.14 -14.48
C MET A 1 -0.83 22.71 -13.07
N ARG A 2 -1.90 23.36 -12.57
CA ARG A 2 -1.94 23.85 -11.19
C ARG A 2 -2.63 22.79 -10.33
N LEU A 3 -1.81 21.96 -9.67
CA LEU A 3 -2.30 21.05 -8.64
C LEU A 3 -2.91 21.91 -7.53
N LYS A 4 -4.13 21.62 -7.04
CA LYS A 4 -4.50 22.15 -5.72
C LYS A 4 -3.45 21.64 -4.72
N PRO A 5 -2.84 22.50 -3.88
CA PRO A 5 -1.75 22.10 -2.98
C PRO A 5 -2.06 20.85 -2.16
N GLN A 6 -3.33 20.72 -1.76
CA GLN A 6 -3.89 19.63 -0.95
C GLN A 6 -3.79 18.27 -1.64
N GLY A 7 -4.10 18.17 -2.94
CA GLY A 7 -4.02 16.91 -3.68
C GLY A 7 -2.57 16.45 -3.87
N LYS A 8 -1.66 17.40 -4.12
CA LYS A 8 -0.22 17.12 -4.23
C LYS A 8 0.34 16.57 -2.92
N GLU A 9 0.01 17.21 -1.81
CA GLU A 9 0.48 16.80 -0.49
C GLU A 9 -0.04 15.41 -0.09
N LEU A 10 -1.33 15.17 -0.27
CA LEU A 10 -1.93 13.86 -0.06
C LEU A 10 -1.23 12.76 -0.85
N PHE A 11 -0.96 13.02 -2.13
CA PHE A 11 -0.25 12.08 -3.00
C PHE A 11 1.12 11.71 -2.43
N TRP A 12 1.93 12.71 -2.08
CA TRP A 12 3.27 12.46 -1.55
C TRP A 12 3.24 11.82 -0.16
N ASN A 13 2.26 12.13 0.68
CA ASN A 13 2.12 11.49 1.98
C ASN A 13 1.76 10.01 1.84
N VAL A 14 0.82 9.66 0.95
CA VAL A 14 0.50 8.25 0.65
C VAL A 14 1.71 7.51 0.10
N CYS A 15 2.44 8.12 -0.83
CA CYS A 15 3.69 7.54 -1.35
C CYS A 15 4.75 7.34 -0.26
N ARG A 16 4.90 8.30 0.67
CA ARG A 16 5.84 8.20 1.78
C ARG A 16 5.48 7.04 2.71
N HIS A 17 4.20 6.92 3.08
CA HIS A 17 3.73 5.82 3.94
C HIS A 17 4.01 4.45 3.31
N LEU A 18 3.79 4.27 2.01
CA LEU A 18 4.16 3.03 1.31
C LEU A 18 5.66 2.73 1.40
N ASN A 19 6.50 3.75 1.22
CA ASN A 19 7.95 3.59 1.36
C ASN A 19 8.34 3.24 2.81
N GLU A 20 7.71 3.84 3.81
CA GLU A 20 7.93 3.53 5.24
C GLU A 20 7.52 2.10 5.61
N VAL A 21 6.47 1.56 4.98
CA VAL A 21 6.12 0.13 5.10
C VAL A 21 7.15 -0.76 4.37
N GLY A 22 8.04 -0.19 3.57
CA GLY A 22 9.10 -0.88 2.84
C GLY A 22 8.68 -1.42 1.48
N PHE A 23 7.74 -0.75 0.80
CA PHE A 23 7.51 -0.93 -0.63
C PHE A 23 8.50 -0.08 -1.43
N MET A 24 8.97 -0.60 -2.55
CA MET A 24 9.94 0.11 -3.40
C MET A 24 9.24 0.76 -4.58
N ILE A 25 9.76 1.90 -5.03
CA ILE A 25 9.36 2.54 -6.28
C ILE A 25 10.31 2.07 -7.36
N ASP A 26 9.77 1.69 -8.52
CA ASP A 26 10.57 1.55 -9.74
C ASP A 26 10.49 2.87 -10.51
N ASP A 27 11.58 3.64 -10.45
CA ASP A 27 11.68 4.95 -11.10
C ASP A 27 11.55 4.85 -12.63
N SER A 28 11.76 3.66 -13.23
CA SER A 28 11.60 3.46 -14.68
C SER A 28 10.14 3.48 -15.13
N GLU A 29 9.20 3.16 -14.23
CA GLU A 29 7.76 3.15 -14.52
C GLU A 29 7.01 4.32 -13.88
N ALA A 30 7.67 5.08 -13.00
CA ALA A 30 7.08 6.22 -12.32
C ALA A 30 6.76 7.37 -13.28
N LYS A 31 5.47 7.59 -13.54
CA LYS A 31 4.98 8.78 -14.26
C LYS A 31 4.68 9.87 -13.26
N ARG A 32 4.82 11.14 -13.67
CA ARG A 32 4.55 12.33 -12.82
C ARG A 32 3.15 12.37 -12.17
N GLN A 33 2.23 11.50 -12.60
CA GLN A 33 0.85 11.44 -12.11
C GLN A 33 0.44 10.05 -11.58
N SER A 34 1.31 9.05 -11.67
CA SER A 34 1.04 7.66 -11.29
C SER A 34 2.36 6.98 -10.90
N VAL A 35 2.46 6.55 -9.66
CA VAL A 35 3.66 5.91 -9.10
C VAL A 35 3.33 4.46 -8.76
N PRO A 36 3.96 3.49 -9.42
CA PRO A 36 3.86 2.08 -9.07
C PRO A 36 4.78 1.74 -7.88
N PHE A 37 4.34 0.81 -7.05
CA PHE A 37 5.05 0.30 -5.88
C PHE A 37 5.16 -1.22 -5.93
N PHE A 38 6.30 -1.74 -5.50
CA PHE A 38 6.68 -3.14 -5.61
C PHE A 38 7.11 -3.70 -4.26
N PHE A 39 6.98 -5.02 -4.09
CA PHE A 39 7.59 -5.69 -2.94
C PHE A 39 9.12 -5.75 -3.09
N PRO A 40 9.88 -5.61 -2.00
CA PRO A 40 11.35 -5.57 -2.05
C PRO A 40 12.00 -6.91 -2.42
N VAL A 41 11.29 -8.03 -2.25
CA VAL A 41 11.82 -9.38 -2.48
C VAL A 41 10.77 -10.18 -3.27
N GLY A 42 11.17 -10.81 -4.38
CA GLY A 42 10.31 -11.76 -5.12
C GLY A 42 9.80 -11.33 -6.51
N GLY A 43 10.29 -10.21 -7.07
CA GLY A 43 10.15 -9.88 -8.49
C GLY A 43 9.45 -8.55 -8.79
N HIS A 44 9.47 -8.16 -10.07
CA HIS A 44 8.87 -6.96 -10.66
C HIS A 44 7.32 -6.96 -10.63
N THR A 45 6.71 -7.64 -9.65
CA THR A 45 5.26 -7.69 -9.52
C THR A 45 4.80 -6.47 -8.76
N GLN A 46 4.14 -5.56 -9.48
CA GLN A 46 3.56 -4.36 -8.92
C GLN A 46 2.54 -4.70 -7.83
N ALA A 47 2.81 -4.24 -6.62
CA ALA A 47 1.99 -4.49 -5.44
C ALA A 47 0.93 -3.39 -5.24
N ALA A 48 1.27 -2.14 -5.53
CA ALA A 48 0.37 -1.01 -5.37
C ALA A 48 0.58 0.08 -6.44
N THR A 49 -0.38 0.98 -6.56
CA THR A 49 -0.26 2.20 -7.36
C THR A 49 -0.86 3.37 -6.62
N VAL A 50 -0.16 4.51 -6.63
CA VAL A 50 -0.71 5.79 -6.22
C VAL A 50 -0.88 6.67 -7.45
N GLN A 51 -2.08 7.13 -7.72
CA GLN A 51 -2.41 7.92 -8.91
C GLN A 51 -3.26 9.13 -8.51
N TYR A 52 -3.10 10.27 -9.20
CA TYR A 52 -4.09 11.34 -9.07
C TYR A 52 -5.43 10.94 -9.68
N LYS A 53 -6.52 11.29 -9.00
CA LYS A 53 -7.88 11.19 -9.54
C LYS A 53 -8.21 12.42 -10.39
N GLY A 54 -8.75 12.19 -11.58
CA GLY A 54 -9.11 13.23 -12.54
C GLY A 54 -8.08 13.29 -13.68
N HIS A 55 -8.48 12.86 -14.87
CA HIS A 55 -7.69 13.01 -16.08
C HIS A 55 -8.58 13.59 -17.18
N ASN A 56 -8.64 14.93 -17.23
CA ASN A 56 -9.09 15.75 -18.35
C ASN A 56 -8.56 17.19 -18.16
N GLY A 57 -7.23 17.34 -18.12
CA GLY A 57 -6.56 18.62 -18.32
C GLY A 57 -6.54 19.66 -17.18
N GLU A 58 -7.56 19.75 -16.32
CA GLU A 58 -7.73 21.00 -15.54
C GLU A 58 -7.86 20.88 -14.01
N MET A 59 -8.32 19.77 -13.42
CA MET A 59 -8.40 19.62 -11.96
C MET A 59 -8.07 18.21 -11.47
N ILE A 60 -7.31 18.16 -10.38
CA ILE A 60 -7.13 16.96 -9.57
C ILE A 60 -8.22 16.95 -8.51
N GLU A 61 -9.00 15.88 -8.52
CA GLU A 61 -10.15 15.67 -7.63
C GLU A 61 -9.79 14.83 -6.40
N GLY A 62 -8.59 14.26 -6.36
CA GLY A 62 -8.14 13.42 -5.26
C GLY A 62 -6.95 12.54 -5.60
N VAL A 63 -6.73 11.53 -4.78
CA VAL A 63 -5.71 10.50 -4.93
C VAL A 63 -6.37 9.13 -4.86
N VAL A 64 -5.96 8.26 -5.77
CA VAL A 64 -6.35 6.86 -5.82
C VAL A 64 -5.17 6.02 -5.38
N LEU A 65 -5.39 5.15 -4.41
CA LEU A 65 -4.46 4.11 -4.00
C LEU A 65 -5.05 2.76 -4.40
N ARG A 66 -4.31 1.98 -5.18
CA ARG A 66 -4.68 0.62 -5.59
C ARG A 66 -3.76 -0.39 -4.95
N PHE A 67 -4.32 -1.47 -4.41
CA PHE A 67 -3.58 -2.64 -3.96
C PHE A 67 -3.95 -3.85 -4.81
N TYR A 68 -2.98 -4.46 -5.47
CA TYR A 68 -3.23 -5.60 -6.34
C TYR A 68 -3.46 -6.86 -5.50
N VAL A 69 -4.55 -7.57 -5.79
CA VAL A 69 -5.01 -8.73 -5.00
C VAL A 69 -3.96 -9.83 -4.97
N ARG A 70 -3.49 -10.27 -6.15
CA ARG A 70 -2.54 -11.38 -6.26
C ARG A 70 -1.24 -11.18 -5.45
N PRO A 71 -0.51 -10.06 -5.60
CA PRO A 71 0.72 -9.86 -4.83
C PRO A 71 0.45 -9.68 -3.33
N PHE A 72 -0.66 -9.03 -2.92
CA PHE A 72 -1.03 -8.93 -1.50
C PHE A 72 -1.46 -10.28 -0.89
N GLN A 73 -2.13 -11.12 -1.67
CA GLN A 73 -2.48 -12.48 -1.27
C GLN A 73 -1.23 -13.36 -1.13
N ALA A 74 -0.29 -13.28 -2.07
CA ALA A 74 0.98 -14.00 -2.00
C ALA A 74 1.85 -13.56 -0.81
N ALA A 75 1.70 -12.32 -0.36
CA ALA A 75 2.42 -11.76 0.79
C ALA A 75 1.69 -11.93 2.13
N ASP A 76 0.53 -12.61 2.19
CA ASP A 76 -0.33 -12.69 3.38
C ASP A 76 -0.69 -11.32 3.99
N LEU A 77 -0.91 -10.33 3.13
CA LEU A 77 -1.31 -8.96 3.51
C LEU A 77 -2.75 -8.61 3.11
N LEU A 78 -3.42 -9.50 2.37
CA LEU A 78 -4.74 -9.22 1.81
C LEU A 78 -5.79 -8.88 2.88
N THR A 79 -5.76 -9.60 4.02
CA THR A 79 -6.73 -9.41 5.11
C THR A 79 -6.68 -8.00 5.70
N VAL A 80 -5.48 -7.39 5.76
CA VAL A 80 -5.32 -6.01 6.25
C VAL A 80 -6.00 -5.03 5.31
N VAL A 81 -5.93 -5.26 4.00
CA VAL A 81 -6.61 -4.40 3.03
C VAL A 81 -8.13 -4.58 3.15
N GLU A 82 -8.60 -5.81 3.36
CA GLU A 82 -10.03 -6.10 3.51
C GLU A 82 -10.66 -5.50 4.77
N GLU A 83 -9.92 -5.43 5.88
CA GLU A 83 -10.37 -4.87 7.16
C GLU A 83 -10.56 -3.34 7.13
N HIS A 84 -9.97 -2.64 6.16
CA HIS A 84 -10.01 -1.18 6.05
C HIS A 84 -10.94 -0.75 4.90
N ILE A 85 -12.25 -0.88 5.10
CA ILE A 85 -13.26 -0.70 4.04
C ILE A 85 -13.73 0.75 3.83
N ASP A 86 -13.55 1.63 4.81
CA ASP A 86 -14.26 2.93 4.91
C ASP A 86 -13.99 3.93 3.77
N PHE A 87 -12.93 3.72 2.97
CA PHE A 87 -12.55 4.57 1.83
C PHE A 87 -12.46 3.81 0.50
N ARG A 88 -12.90 2.55 0.52
CA ARG A 88 -12.92 1.69 -0.65
C ARG A 88 -14.11 2.07 -1.53
N THR A 89 -13.87 2.31 -2.82
CA THR A 89 -14.96 2.12 -3.78
C THR A 89 -15.14 0.63 -3.94
N GLU A 90 -16.22 0.09 -3.35
CA GLU A 90 -16.64 -1.29 -3.56
C GLU A 90 -16.67 -1.55 -5.07
N LEU A 91 -16.03 -2.65 -5.46
CA LEU A 91 -16.11 -3.14 -6.83
C LEU A 91 -17.59 -3.43 -7.11
N LYS A 92 -18.08 -3.08 -8.30
CA LYS A 92 -19.41 -3.51 -8.72
C LYS A 92 -19.47 -5.03 -8.60
N GLU A 93 -20.48 -5.54 -7.91
CA GLU A 93 -20.73 -6.98 -7.81
C GLU A 93 -20.69 -7.62 -9.22
N GLY A 94 -19.92 -8.69 -9.37
CA GLY A 94 -19.85 -9.49 -10.60
C GLY A 94 -18.54 -9.44 -11.40
N GLU A 95 -17.62 -8.51 -11.10
CA GLU A 95 -16.29 -8.48 -11.73
C GLU A 95 -15.17 -8.81 -10.71
N ALA A 96 -14.39 -9.86 -10.99
CA ALA A 96 -13.16 -10.13 -10.26
C ALA A 96 -12.11 -9.06 -10.59
N SER A 97 -12.13 -7.94 -9.87
CA SER A 97 -11.11 -6.92 -10.03
C SER A 97 -9.74 -7.44 -9.59
N PRO A 98 -8.67 -7.16 -10.33
CA PRO A 98 -7.32 -7.53 -9.92
C PRO A 98 -6.78 -6.67 -8.77
N TYR A 99 -7.53 -5.66 -8.29
CA TYR A 99 -7.11 -4.77 -7.20
C TYR A 99 -8.26 -4.24 -6.33
N TYR A 100 -7.91 -3.86 -5.10
CA TYR A 100 -8.69 -3.01 -4.19
C TYR A 100 -8.39 -1.53 -4.49
N GLU A 101 -9.40 -0.66 -4.55
CA GLU A 101 -9.25 0.76 -4.85
C GLU A 101 -9.73 1.65 -3.70
N TYR A 102 -8.85 2.54 -3.24
CA TYR A 102 -9.10 3.55 -2.22
C TYR A 102 -9.08 4.92 -2.86
N ILE A 103 -10.14 5.70 -2.62
CA ILE A 103 -10.27 7.02 -3.22
C ILE A 103 -10.33 8.09 -2.13
N PHE A 104 -9.27 8.88 -2.04
CA PHE A 104 -9.17 10.00 -1.12
C PHE A 104 -9.47 11.31 -1.86
N LYS A 105 -10.61 11.93 -1.57
CA LYS A 105 -11.03 13.20 -2.19
C LYS A 105 -10.71 14.43 -1.33
N GLU A 106 -10.67 14.25 -0.02
CA GLU A 106 -10.36 15.32 0.94
C GLU A 106 -8.85 15.53 1.11
N SER A 107 -8.47 16.64 1.73
CA SER A 107 -7.08 16.93 2.10
C SER A 107 -6.52 15.87 3.06
N TYR A 108 -5.21 15.63 2.99
CA TYR A 108 -4.51 14.77 3.97
C TYR A 108 -4.73 15.21 5.42
N PHE A 109 -4.91 16.50 5.67
CA PHE A 109 -5.15 17.04 7.02
C PHE A 109 -6.58 16.90 7.49
N HIS A 110 -7.49 16.40 6.65
CA HIS A 110 -8.83 16.05 7.12
C HIS A 110 -8.69 14.90 8.14
N PRO A 111 -9.19 15.05 9.39
CA PRO A 111 -8.95 14.09 10.47
C PRO A 111 -9.27 12.64 10.08
N ASP A 112 -10.42 12.43 9.42
CA ASP A 112 -10.86 11.09 9.02
C ASP A 112 -9.94 10.46 7.97
N VAL A 113 -9.50 11.23 6.97
CA VAL A 113 -8.57 10.75 5.94
C VAL A 113 -7.20 10.47 6.54
N HIS A 114 -6.71 11.37 7.38
CA HIS A 114 -5.44 11.18 8.08
C HIS A 114 -5.45 9.92 8.93
N GLN A 115 -6.50 9.73 9.74
CA GLN A 115 -6.64 8.60 10.64
C GLN A 115 -6.75 7.28 9.88
N ALA A 116 -7.54 7.25 8.81
CA ALA A 116 -7.72 6.04 8.01
C ALA A 116 -6.45 5.63 7.29
N ILE A 117 -5.77 6.57 6.64
CA ILE A 117 -4.46 6.36 6.01
C ILE A 117 -3.48 5.82 7.07
N SER A 118 -3.36 6.52 8.20
CA SER A 118 -2.41 6.14 9.25
C SER A 118 -2.70 4.75 9.81
N LYS A 119 -3.97 4.42 10.08
CA LYS A 119 -4.38 3.12 10.62
C LYS A 119 -4.05 2.00 9.63
N LEU A 120 -4.41 2.16 8.35
CA LEU A 120 -4.12 1.21 7.28
C LEU A 120 -2.62 0.91 7.19
N PHE A 121 -1.79 1.95 7.14
CA PHE A 121 -0.34 1.78 6.98
C PHE A 121 0.33 1.22 8.23
N VAL A 122 -0.14 1.57 9.44
CA VAL A 122 0.33 0.97 10.69
C VAL A 122 0.01 -0.52 10.75
N ASP A 123 -1.21 -0.92 10.36
CA ASP A 123 -1.60 -2.34 10.36
C ASP A 123 -0.85 -3.13 9.30
N LEU A 124 -0.60 -2.55 8.11
CA LEU A 124 0.24 -3.15 7.08
C LEU A 124 1.68 -3.35 7.56
N ALA A 125 2.28 -2.31 8.17
CA ALA A 125 3.62 -2.40 8.75
C ALA A 125 3.68 -3.49 9.83
N ARG A 126 2.69 -3.54 10.73
CA ARG A 126 2.63 -4.52 11.81
C ARG A 126 2.53 -5.95 11.29
N LYS A 127 1.63 -6.22 10.35
CA LYS A 127 1.47 -7.55 9.75
C LYS A 127 2.74 -7.97 9.03
N LYS A 128 3.35 -7.08 8.24
CA LYS A 128 4.63 -7.35 7.55
C LYS A 128 5.77 -7.65 8.52
N SER A 129 5.93 -6.86 9.59
CA SER A 129 6.95 -7.10 10.62
C SER A 129 6.75 -8.44 11.35
N ARG A 130 5.50 -8.83 11.63
CA ARG A 130 5.20 -10.14 12.23
C ARG A 130 5.55 -11.30 11.30
N LEU A 131 5.28 -11.17 10.02
CA LEU A 131 5.66 -12.18 9.03
C LEU A 131 7.19 -12.34 8.97
N LEU A 132 7.94 -11.23 8.97
CA LEU A 132 9.40 -11.27 9.01
C LEU A 132 9.94 -11.91 10.31
N ALA A 133 9.40 -11.53 11.46
CA ALA A 133 9.80 -12.11 12.74
C ALA A 133 9.46 -13.61 12.86
N GLY A 134 8.32 -14.04 12.31
CA GLY A 134 7.94 -15.46 12.25
C GLY A 134 8.91 -16.28 11.37
N VAL A 135 9.34 -15.73 10.24
CA VAL A 135 10.32 -16.34 9.34
C VAL A 135 11.72 -16.41 9.99
N GLU A 136 12.11 -15.42 10.78
CA GLU A 136 13.37 -15.46 11.55
C GLU A 136 13.31 -16.48 12.71
N SER A 137 12.15 -16.63 13.35
CA SER A 137 11.93 -17.60 14.44
C SER A 137 11.92 -19.06 13.95
N GLU A 138 11.57 -19.33 12.69
CA GLU A 138 11.65 -20.68 12.10
C GLU A 138 13.07 -21.03 11.60
N ARG A 139 13.98 -20.04 11.53
CA ARG A 139 15.36 -20.22 11.08
C ARG A 139 16.38 -20.45 12.18
N THR A 140 16.00 -20.52 13.45
CA THR A 140 16.86 -21.11 14.49
C THR A 140 16.73 -22.62 14.45
N PRO A 141 17.73 -23.37 13.96
CA PRO A 141 17.63 -24.80 13.95
C PRO A 141 17.89 -25.33 15.37
N ASN A 142 16.96 -26.15 15.87
CA ASN A 142 16.94 -26.75 17.22
C ASN A 142 18.04 -27.81 17.46
N TRP A 143 19.27 -27.65 16.98
CA TRP A 143 20.33 -28.66 17.18
C TRP A 143 21.52 -28.22 18.06
N ILE A 144 21.44 -27.09 18.75
CA ILE A 144 22.46 -26.72 19.76
C ILE A 144 21.87 -26.86 21.17
N THR A 145 21.51 -28.08 21.54
CA THR A 145 21.45 -28.52 22.94
C THR A 145 21.70 -30.02 23.02
N ASP A 146 22.89 -30.46 22.57
CA ASP A 146 23.48 -31.72 23.01
C ASP A 146 25.01 -31.57 22.97
N LEU A 147 25.53 -30.73 23.87
CA LEU A 147 26.93 -30.83 24.28
C LEU A 147 26.97 -31.71 25.53
N PRO A 148 27.58 -32.91 25.48
CA PRO A 148 27.77 -33.72 26.66
C PRO A 148 28.75 -33.03 27.62
N ARG A 149 28.43 -33.05 28.92
CA ARG A 149 29.36 -32.69 29.99
C ARG A 149 30.44 -33.74 30.16
#